data_AF-H5X854-F1
#
_entry.id   AF-H5X854-F1
#
_cell.length_a   1.000
_cell.length_b   1.000
_cell.length_c   1.000
_cell.angle_alpha   90.00
_cell.angle_beta   90.00
_cell.angle_gamma   90.00
#
_symmetry.space_group_name_H-M   'P 1'
#
loop_
_entity.id
_entity.type
_entity.pdbx_description
1 polymer ?
#
loop_
_entity_poly.entity_id
_entity_poly.type
_entity_poly.pdbx_seq_one_letter_code
_entity_poly.pdbx_strand_id
1 'polypeptide(L)'
;MPLFDYRCRCGARFEKLMRSWREANPDCPRCGEHSERVPSRVALVGGARPPVGADQAPNSWEGTRRGDREYVAAWRRALDRRSKLEEKYPELATKREAIAAHEGVFEKAPLTYRELAQRATSSGDANSAAAEAGRSRKPTDQVT
;
A
#
# COMPACT_ATOMS: atom_id res chain seq x y z
N MET A 1 14.98 17.12 -32.83
CA MET A 1 15.65 18.22 -32.10
C MET A 1 15.80 17.80 -30.65
N PRO A 2 17.01 17.59 -30.14
CA PRO A 2 17.19 17.18 -28.74
C PRO A 2 16.86 18.31 -27.76
N LEU A 3 16.28 17.95 -26.62
CA LEU A 3 16.09 18.82 -25.46
C LEU A 3 17.23 18.57 -24.46
N PHE A 4 17.81 19.64 -23.93
CA PHE A 4 18.86 19.53 -22.91
C PHE A 4 18.59 20.45 -21.73
N ASP A 5 19.07 20.02 -20.56
CA ASP A 5 19.11 20.82 -19.35
C ASP A 5 20.42 21.60 -19.27
N TYR A 6 20.34 22.86 -18.84
CA TYR A 6 21.48 23.75 -18.68
C TYR A 6 21.55 24.31 -17.26
N ARG A 7 22.76 24.64 -16.81
CA ARG A 7 23.02 25.36 -15.57
C ARG A 7 24.00 26.50 -15.82
N CYS A 8 23.69 27.67 -15.28
CA CYS A 8 24.60 28.82 -15.26
C CYS A 8 25.20 29.00 -13.85
N ARG A 9 26.38 29.63 -13.77
CA ARG A 9 27.05 29.99 -12.50
C ARG A 9 26.22 30.96 -11.64
N CYS A 10 25.32 31.75 -12.24
CA CYS A 10 24.38 32.61 -11.50
C CYS A 10 23.25 31.84 -10.79
N GLY A 11 23.24 30.49 -10.88
CA GLY A 11 22.24 29.62 -10.26
C GLY A 11 21.02 29.32 -11.12
N ALA A 12 20.86 29.98 -12.28
CA ALA A 12 19.77 29.68 -13.21
C ALA A 12 19.89 28.26 -13.78
N ARG A 13 18.75 27.57 -13.88
CA ARG A 13 18.58 26.29 -14.57
C ARG A 13 17.44 26.41 -15.55
N PHE A 14 17.61 25.87 -16.75
CA PHE A 14 16.61 25.94 -17.80
C PHE A 14 16.80 24.81 -18.81
N GLU A 15 15.76 24.54 -19.59
CA GLU A 15 15.77 23.55 -20.66
C GLU A 15 15.70 24.25 -22.01
N LYS A 16 16.41 23.74 -23.03
CA LYS A 16 16.35 24.31 -24.38
C LYS A 16 16.42 23.23 -25.45
N LEU A 17 15.51 23.33 -26.43
CA LEU A 17 15.56 22.54 -27.65
C LEU A 17 16.70 23.06 -28.54
N MET A 18 17.64 22.18 -28.87
CA MET A 18 18.75 22.49 -29.78
C MET A 18 18.54 21.79 -31.12
N ARG A 19 19.19 22.27 -32.17
CA ARG A 19 19.13 21.63 -33.49
C ARG A 19 19.98 20.35 -33.50
N SER A 20 21.11 20.38 -32.81
CA SER A 20 22.01 19.23 -32.68
C SER A 20 22.79 19.24 -31.34
N TRP A 21 23.39 18.11 -30.95
CA TRP A 21 24.27 18.03 -29.78
C TRP A 21 25.56 18.85 -29.92
N ARG A 22 26.03 19.08 -31.17
CA ARG A 22 27.29 19.76 -31.49
C ARG A 22 27.20 21.28 -31.47
N GLU A 23 25.98 21.82 -31.38
CA GLU A 23 25.73 23.24 -31.32
C GLU A 23 26.27 23.81 -30.00
N ALA A 24 26.80 25.04 -30.04
CA ALA A 24 27.30 25.71 -28.86
C ALA A 24 26.19 25.86 -27.81
N ASN A 25 26.56 25.82 -26.53
CA ASN A 25 25.59 26.00 -25.47
C ASN A 25 25.01 27.41 -25.53
N PRO A 26 23.70 27.58 -25.29
CA PRO A 26 23.08 28.88 -25.27
C PRO A 26 23.56 29.71 -24.07
N ASP A 27 23.51 31.02 -24.19
CA ASP A 27 23.69 31.91 -23.05
C ASP A 27 22.52 31.80 -22.07
N CYS A 28 22.80 32.14 -20.82
CA CYS A 28 21.84 32.10 -19.74
C CYS A 28 20.75 33.15 -19.97
N PRO A 29 19.45 32.78 -20.01
CA PRO A 29 18.36 33.72 -20.22
C PRO A 29 18.17 34.69 -19.04
N ARG A 30 18.81 34.44 -17.89
CA ARG A 30 18.72 35.29 -16.70
C ARG A 30 19.81 36.36 -16.62
N CYS A 31 21.05 36.02 -17.00
CA CYS A 31 22.21 36.92 -16.79
C CYS A 31 23.11 37.07 -18.02
N GLY A 32 22.80 36.41 -19.15
CA GLY A 32 23.57 36.51 -20.39
C GLY A 32 24.92 35.76 -20.40
N GLU A 33 25.34 35.19 -19.28
CA GLU A 33 26.59 34.43 -19.18
C GLU A 33 26.48 33.03 -19.79
N HIS A 34 27.63 32.45 -20.16
CA HIS A 34 27.70 31.12 -20.75
C HIS A 34 27.07 30.05 -19.82
N SER A 35 26.29 29.14 -20.39
CA SER A 35 25.68 28.02 -19.66
C SER A 35 26.36 26.67 -19.97
N GLU A 36 26.37 25.78 -18.98
CA GLU A 36 26.90 24.43 -19.14
C GLU A 36 25.75 23.44 -19.25
N ARG A 37 25.86 22.52 -20.21
CA ARG A 37 24.93 21.40 -20.35
C ARG A 37 25.13 20.43 -19.20
N VAL A 38 24.04 19.99 -18.59
CA VAL A 38 24.07 19.03 -17.48
C VAL A 38 23.27 17.77 -17.84
N PRO A 39 23.61 16.60 -17.26
CA PRO A 39 22.77 15.43 -17.38
C PRO A 39 21.35 15.74 -16.92
N SER A 40 20.36 15.35 -17.71
CA SER A 40 18.96 15.55 -17.35
C SER A 40 18.64 14.82 -16.06
N ARG A 41 17.75 15.40 -15.25
CA ARG A 41 17.27 14.72 -14.04
C ARG A 41 16.50 13.47 -14.45
N VAL A 42 16.78 12.35 -13.77
CA VAL A 42 15.94 11.16 -13.90
C VAL A 42 14.58 11.50 -13.27
N ALA A 43 13.54 11.57 -14.10
CA ALA A 43 12.18 11.60 -13.59
C ALA A 43 11.88 10.21 -13.02
N LEU A 44 11.74 10.12 -11.69
CA LEU A 44 11.17 8.93 -11.07
C LEU A 44 9.67 8.92 -11.37
N VAL A 45 9.31 8.24 -12.46
CA VAL A 45 7.92 8.03 -12.87
C VAL A 45 7.44 6.68 -12.33
N GLY A 46 6.35 6.70 -11.56
CA GLY A 46 5.76 5.50 -10.95
C GLY A 46 6.20 5.31 -9.50
N GLY A 47 5.30 5.60 -8.56
CA GLY A 47 5.45 5.15 -7.19
C GLY A 47 5.21 3.64 -7.10
N ALA A 48 5.98 2.93 -6.28
CA ALA A 48 5.69 1.54 -5.96
C ALA A 48 4.38 1.50 -5.17
N ARG A 49 3.33 0.91 -5.76
CA ARG A 49 2.08 0.61 -5.07
C ARG A 49 2.00 -0.89 -4.84
N PRO A 50 1.53 -1.34 -3.67
CA PRO A 50 1.33 -2.75 -3.46
C PRO A 50 0.25 -3.28 -4.42
N PRO A 51 0.32 -4.54 -4.85
CA PRO A 51 -0.75 -5.16 -5.64
C PRO A 51 -2.09 -5.06 -4.91
N VAL A 52 -3.17 -5.09 -5.69
CA VAL A 52 -4.55 -5.14 -5.17
C VAL A 52 -4.73 -6.32 -4.21
N GLY A 53 -5.45 -6.07 -3.11
CA GLY A 53 -5.78 -7.08 -2.12
C GLY A 53 -7.04 -7.87 -2.50
N ALA A 54 -7.29 -8.98 -1.80
CA ALA A 54 -8.48 -9.80 -2.08
C ALA A 54 -9.81 -9.14 -1.65
N ASP A 55 -9.76 -8.09 -0.85
CA ASP A 55 -10.90 -7.19 -0.55
C ASP A 55 -11.43 -6.48 -1.81
N GLN A 56 -10.57 -6.30 -2.82
CA GLN A 56 -10.94 -5.66 -4.09
C GLN A 56 -11.26 -6.70 -5.18
N ALA A 57 -11.07 -7.99 -4.90
CA ALA A 57 -11.34 -9.03 -5.88
C ALA A 57 -12.86 -9.12 -6.14
N PRO A 58 -13.27 -9.36 -7.40
CA PRO A 58 -14.68 -9.54 -7.72
C PRO A 58 -15.26 -10.74 -6.97
N ASN A 59 -16.40 -10.54 -6.34
CA ASN A 59 -17.11 -11.54 -5.53
C ASN A 59 -18.43 -12.01 -6.18
N SER A 60 -18.70 -11.60 -7.42
CA SER A 60 -19.90 -11.97 -8.18
C SER A 60 -19.57 -12.45 -9.59
N TRP A 61 -20.49 -13.18 -10.21
CA TRP A 61 -20.34 -13.66 -11.58
C TRP A 61 -20.16 -12.51 -12.58
N GLU A 62 -20.96 -11.46 -12.48
CA GLU A 62 -20.85 -10.25 -13.29
C GLU A 62 -19.53 -9.54 -13.03
N GLY A 63 -19.09 -9.47 -11.77
CA GLY A 63 -17.81 -8.87 -11.37
C GLY A 63 -16.61 -9.59 -11.97
N THR A 64 -16.69 -10.92 -12.16
CA THR A 64 -15.67 -11.70 -12.89
C THR A 64 -15.77 -11.57 -14.41
N ARG A 65 -16.61 -10.66 -14.92
CA ARG A 65 -16.95 -10.53 -16.34
C ARG A 65 -17.49 -11.82 -16.93
N ARG A 66 -18.37 -12.49 -16.19
CA ARG A 66 -18.96 -13.78 -16.57
C ARG A 66 -17.88 -14.86 -16.79
N GLY A 67 -16.89 -14.89 -15.90
CA GLY A 67 -15.80 -15.86 -15.97
C GLY A 67 -14.80 -15.62 -17.10
N ASP A 68 -14.61 -14.38 -17.55
CA ASP A 68 -13.59 -14.05 -18.54
C ASP A 68 -12.22 -14.58 -18.09
N ARG A 69 -11.64 -15.49 -18.89
CA ARG A 69 -10.46 -16.26 -18.50
C ARG A 69 -9.24 -15.36 -18.28
N GLU A 70 -9.05 -14.34 -19.11
CA GLU A 70 -7.89 -13.45 -19.01
C GLU A 70 -8.01 -12.57 -17.77
N TYR A 71 -9.20 -12.04 -17.52
CA TYR A 71 -9.52 -11.23 -16.36
C TYR A 71 -9.34 -12.00 -15.06
N VAL A 72 -9.88 -13.22 -14.97
CA VAL A 72 -9.72 -14.10 -13.80
C VAL A 72 -8.26 -14.49 -13.60
N ALA A 73 -7.53 -14.81 -14.68
CA ALA A 73 -6.11 -15.12 -14.59
C ALA A 73 -5.27 -13.90 -14.14
N ALA A 74 -5.63 -12.69 -14.55
CA ALA A 74 -4.99 -11.46 -14.10
C ALA A 74 -5.19 -11.25 -12.59
N TRP A 75 -6.41 -11.45 -12.10
CA TRP A 75 -6.72 -11.41 -10.67
C TRP A 75 -5.93 -12.45 -9.87
N ARG A 76 -5.88 -13.70 -10.35
CA ARG A 76 -5.07 -14.76 -9.70
C ARG A 76 -3.61 -14.32 -9.53
N ARG A 77 -2.98 -13.82 -10.60
CA ARG A 77 -1.60 -13.32 -10.55
C ARG A 77 -1.43 -12.10 -9.63
N ALA A 78 -2.44 -11.23 -9.53
CA ALA A 78 -2.40 -10.08 -8.63
C ALA A 78 -2.43 -10.52 -7.16
N LEU A 79 -3.33 -11.46 -6.83
CA LEU A 79 -3.47 -12.01 -5.48
C LEU A 79 -2.25 -12.84 -5.07
N ASP A 80 -1.66 -13.63 -5.98
CA ASP A 80 -0.42 -14.36 -5.72
C ASP A 80 0.74 -13.41 -5.37
N ARG A 81 0.85 -12.28 -6.10
CA ARG A 81 1.85 -11.25 -5.81
C ARG A 81 1.59 -10.55 -4.48
N ARG A 82 0.32 -10.32 -4.14
CA ARG A 82 -0.06 -9.77 -2.83
C ARG A 82 0.31 -10.73 -1.70
N SER A 83 -0.02 -12.01 -1.83
CA SER A 83 0.28 -13.03 -0.82
C SER A 83 1.78 -13.14 -0.56
N LYS A 84 2.62 -13.17 -1.61
CA LYS A 84 4.09 -13.15 -1.46
C LYS A 84 4.62 -11.89 -0.79
N LEU A 85 3.97 -10.74 -1.02
CA LEU A 85 4.33 -9.49 -0.37
C LEU A 85 4.02 -9.54 1.13
N GLU A 86 2.83 -10.01 1.49
CA GLU A 86 2.38 -10.13 2.89
C GLU A 86 3.18 -11.20 3.67
N GLU A 87 3.62 -12.27 3.01
CA GLU A 87 4.52 -13.27 3.61
C GLU A 87 5.88 -12.66 3.94
N LYS A 88 6.42 -11.83 3.03
CA LYS A 88 7.70 -11.15 3.23
C LYS A 88 7.61 -10.00 4.24
N TYR A 89 6.47 -9.32 4.28
CA TYR A 89 6.20 -8.14 5.10
C TYR A 89 4.89 -8.35 5.87
N PRO A 90 4.93 -9.09 7.00
CA PRO A 90 3.73 -9.42 7.78
C PRO A 90 2.96 -8.19 8.27
N GLU A 91 3.62 -7.04 8.41
CA GLU A 91 2.99 -5.76 8.74
C GLU A 91 2.02 -5.25 7.66
N LEU A 92 2.16 -5.72 6.41
CA LEU A 92 1.27 -5.39 5.31
C LEU A 92 0.08 -6.36 5.19
N ALA A 93 0.07 -7.44 5.97
CA ALA A 93 -0.96 -8.45 5.92
C ALA A 93 -2.27 -7.91 6.50
N THR A 94 -3.34 -7.95 5.70
CA THR A 94 -4.68 -7.61 6.19
C THR A 94 -5.17 -8.71 7.12
N LYS A 95 -5.39 -8.39 8.40
CA LYS A 95 -6.02 -9.32 9.36
C LYS A 95 -7.49 -9.54 8.98
N ARG A 96 -7.87 -10.79 8.74
CA ARG A 96 -9.21 -11.20 8.26
C ARG A 96 -9.99 -12.07 9.24
N GLU A 97 -9.64 -12.00 10.52
CA GLU A 97 -10.34 -12.81 11.51
C GLU A 97 -11.78 -12.29 11.69
N ALA A 98 -12.76 -13.18 11.59
CA ALA A 98 -14.16 -12.83 11.80
C ALA A 98 -14.35 -12.38 13.25
N ILE A 99 -14.96 -11.22 13.45
CA ILE A 99 -15.12 -10.59 14.76
C ILE A 99 -16.47 -10.99 15.36
N ALA A 100 -16.45 -11.54 16.56
CA ALA A 100 -17.63 -11.91 17.34
C ALA A 100 -18.14 -10.74 18.22
N ALA A 101 -17.22 -9.96 18.79
CA ALA A 101 -17.55 -8.74 19.54
C ALA A 101 -16.43 -7.71 19.44
N HIS A 102 -16.78 -6.42 19.30
CA HIS A 102 -15.83 -5.31 19.19
C HIS A 102 -16.23 -4.07 20.01
N GLU A 103 -17.31 -4.15 20.78
CA GLU A 103 -17.80 -3.03 21.57
C GLU A 103 -17.50 -3.22 23.07
N GLY A 104 -17.53 -2.13 23.83
CA GLY A 104 -17.33 -2.12 25.28
C GLY A 104 -15.97 -2.70 25.69
N VAL A 105 -15.97 -3.77 26.48
CA VAL A 105 -14.74 -4.41 26.98
C VAL A 105 -13.84 -4.95 25.84
N PHE A 106 -14.38 -5.09 24.63
CA PHE A 106 -13.66 -5.56 23.44
C PHE A 106 -13.21 -4.45 22.49
N GLU A 107 -13.42 -3.17 22.81
CA GLU A 107 -13.11 -2.03 21.93
C GLU A 107 -11.62 -1.98 21.53
N LYS A 108 -10.71 -2.16 22.50
CA LYS A 108 -9.26 -2.12 22.24
C LYS A 108 -8.70 -3.42 21.68
N ALA A 109 -9.39 -4.53 21.92
CA ALA A 109 -8.95 -5.87 21.54
C ALA A 109 -10.18 -6.73 21.19
N PRO A 110 -10.65 -6.66 19.92
CA PRO A 110 -11.85 -7.36 19.48
C PRO A 110 -11.78 -8.86 19.78
N LEU A 111 -12.90 -9.44 20.16
CA LEU A 111 -13.06 -10.88 20.31
C LEU A 111 -13.34 -11.49 18.93
N THR A 112 -12.50 -12.40 18.49
CA THR A 112 -12.71 -13.10 17.21
C THR A 112 -13.51 -14.38 17.42
N TYR A 113 -14.23 -14.83 16.39
CA TYR A 113 -14.94 -16.12 16.41
C TYR A 113 -13.99 -17.29 16.64
N ARG A 114 -12.73 -17.16 16.18
CA ARG A 114 -11.67 -18.14 16.44
C ARG A 114 -11.37 -18.25 17.93
N GLU A 115 -11.10 -17.12 18.59
CA GLU A 115 -10.85 -17.09 20.03
C GLU A 115 -12.07 -17.59 20.81
N LEU A 116 -13.27 -17.17 20.42
CA LEU A 116 -14.51 -17.60 21.05
C LEU A 116 -14.69 -19.13 20.96
N ALA A 117 -14.47 -19.72 19.79
CA ALA A 117 -14.57 -21.16 19.60
C ALA A 117 -13.50 -21.94 20.40
N GLN A 118 -12.27 -21.42 20.45
CA GLN A 118 -11.19 -22.01 21.26
C GLN A 118 -11.55 -22.03 22.74
N ARG A 119 -12.13 -20.94 23.27
CA ARG A 119 -12.56 -20.85 24.66
C ARG A 119 -13.77 -21.74 24.96
N ALA A 120 -14.75 -21.77 24.05
CA ALA A 120 -15.95 -22.58 24.17
C ALA A 120 -15.69 -24.09 24.01
N THR A 121 -14.50 -24.51 23.56
CA THR A 121 -14.17 -25.93 23.35
C THR A 121 -14.35 -26.77 24.62
N SER A 122 -14.07 -26.20 25.80
CA SER A 122 -14.18 -26.89 27.07
C SER A 122 -15.60 -26.89 27.66
N SER A 123 -16.36 -25.80 27.46
CA SER A 123 -17.68 -25.61 28.07
C SER A 123 -18.85 -25.98 27.15
N GLY A 124 -18.64 -26.00 25.83
CA GLY A 124 -19.70 -26.10 24.83
C GLY A 124 -20.62 -24.88 24.74
N ASP A 125 -20.34 -23.83 25.51
CA ASP A 125 -21.21 -22.64 25.62
C ASP A 125 -20.46 -21.35 25.24
N ALA A 126 -20.91 -20.75 24.15
CA ALA A 126 -20.38 -19.49 23.62
C ALA A 126 -20.62 -18.31 24.57
N ASN A 127 -21.72 -18.28 25.32
CA ASN A 127 -22.01 -17.18 26.24
C ASN A 127 -21.06 -17.21 27.43
N SER A 128 -20.84 -18.38 28.02
CA SER A 128 -19.85 -18.57 29.08
C SER A 128 -18.43 -18.19 28.61
N ALA A 129 -18.04 -18.60 27.41
CA ALA A 129 -16.75 -18.27 26.82
C ALA A 129 -16.57 -16.77 26.55
N ALA A 130 -17.61 -16.09 26.04
CA ALA A 130 -17.60 -14.64 25.83
C ALA A 130 -17.52 -13.87 27.16
N ALA A 131 -18.23 -14.33 28.19
CA ALA A 131 -18.18 -13.73 29.52
C ALA A 131 -16.78 -13.87 30.16
N GLU A 132 -16.12 -15.01 29.98
CA GLU A 132 -14.74 -15.23 30.42
C GLU A 132 -13.75 -14.33 29.67
N ALA A 133 -13.88 -14.26 28.34
CA ALA A 133 -13.08 -13.39 27.50
C ALA A 133 -13.22 -11.91 27.90
N GLY A 134 -14.44 -11.48 28.26
CA GLY A 134 -14.70 -10.15 28.81
C GLY A 134 -14.05 -9.93 30.18
N ARG A 135 -14.17 -10.90 31.11
CA ARG A 135 -13.50 -10.81 32.42
C ARG A 135 -11.98 -10.66 32.30
N SER A 136 -11.35 -11.39 31.38
CA SER A 136 -9.89 -11.31 31.15
C SER A 136 -9.40 -9.97 30.58
N ARG A 137 -10.30 -9.19 29.97
CA ARG A 137 -9.99 -7.91 29.31
C ARG A 137 -10.37 -6.69 30.14
N LYS A 138 -11.18 -6.87 31.20
CA LYS A 138 -11.44 -5.78 32.14
C LYS A 138 -10.11 -5.37 32.76
N PRO A 139 -9.74 -4.07 32.69
CA PRO A 139 -8.60 -3.60 33.47
C PRO A 139 -8.90 -3.92 34.94
N THR A 140 -7.97 -4.59 35.61
CA THR A 140 -8.02 -4.73 37.06
C THR A 140 -7.80 -3.32 37.60
N ASP A 141 -8.86 -2.66 38.07
CA ASP A 141 -8.70 -1.44 38.84
C ASP A 141 -7.74 -1.77 39.99
N GLN A 142 -6.53 -1.21 39.92
CA GLN A 142 -5.59 -1.28 41.02
C GLN A 142 -6.23 -0.54 42.19
N VAL A 143 -6.63 -1.31 43.19
CA VAL A 143 -7.06 -0.84 44.50
C VAL A 143 -5.97 0.10 45.03
N THR A 144 -6.32 1.37 45.20
CA THR A 144 -5.57 2.33 46.04
C THR A 144 -6.44 2.66 47.24
#